data_AF-A0A9E3M567-F1
#
_entry.id   AF-A0A9E3M567-F1
#
_cell.length_a   1.000
_cell.length_b   1.000
_cell.length_c   1.000
_cell.angle_alpha   90.00
_cell.angle_beta   90.00
_cell.angle_gamma   90.00
#
_symmetry.space_group_name_H-M   'P 1'
#
loop_
_entity.id
_entity.type
_entity.pdbx_description
1 polymer ?
#
loop_
_entity_poly.entity_id
_entity_poly.type
_entity_poly.pdbx_seq_one_letter_code
_entity_poly.pdbx_strand_id
1 'polypeptide(L)'
;MPLEWKQKRILADDERLFIEALIARSGLINRAIMRVYLGIDINGLDRWYAYINRSRGKKRLFNLLTYWPIRVLERVSAVYVGGSLTSAEQSTFGRIARIEDYKLSRYNSAVFGAITGMLFFTGGDFTLWLSTIAGVLDTPLSLTTVLLYTMCAISVGVDTWRLIDSFARRRAHMPFGFFPLIINSTTLIKQWTELVRNRGK
;
A
#
# COMPACT_ATOMS: atom_id res chain seq x y z
N MET A 1 -35.29 3.88 -24.68
CA MET A 1 -34.72 4.87 -23.75
C MET A 1 -33.40 4.31 -23.24
N PRO A 2 -32.24 4.90 -23.59
CA PRO A 2 -30.98 4.45 -23.06
C PRO A 2 -30.93 4.82 -21.57
N LEU A 3 -30.68 3.83 -20.73
CA LEU A 3 -30.35 4.03 -19.33
C LEU A 3 -29.00 4.75 -19.27
N GLU A 4 -29.02 6.09 -19.25
CA GLU A 4 -27.88 6.85 -18.77
C GLU A 4 -27.64 6.42 -17.33
N TRP A 5 -26.66 5.55 -17.15
CA TRP A 5 -26.00 5.35 -15.87
C TRP A 5 -25.39 6.69 -15.50
N LYS A 6 -26.18 7.58 -14.86
CA LYS A 6 -25.65 8.72 -14.11
C LYS A 6 -24.65 8.13 -13.15
N GLN A 7 -23.37 8.19 -13.55
CA GLN A 7 -22.23 7.76 -12.78
C GLN A 7 -22.32 8.61 -11.51
N LYS A 8 -22.90 8.02 -10.45
CA LYS A 8 -23.12 8.68 -9.18
C LYS A 8 -21.73 9.11 -8.76
N ARG A 9 -21.43 10.41 -8.74
CA ARG A 9 -20.07 10.88 -8.44
C ARG A 9 -19.75 10.45 -7.01
N ILE A 10 -18.95 9.39 -6.88
CA ILE A 10 -18.55 8.80 -5.58
C ILE A 10 -17.57 9.73 -4.86
N LEU A 11 -16.84 10.55 -5.61
CA LEU A 11 -15.81 11.49 -5.17
C LEU A 11 -16.07 12.90 -5.74
N ALA A 12 -15.60 13.92 -5.03
CA ALA A 12 -15.57 15.28 -5.57
C ALA A 12 -14.55 15.40 -6.72
N ASP A 13 -14.71 16.40 -7.59
CA ASP A 13 -13.89 16.53 -8.80
C ASP A 13 -12.40 16.76 -8.47
N ASP A 14 -12.09 17.47 -7.38
CA ASP A 14 -10.74 17.68 -6.86
C ASP A 14 -10.11 16.40 -6.30
N GLU A 15 -10.88 15.60 -5.56
CA GLU A 15 -10.45 14.31 -5.02
C GLU A 15 -10.16 13.31 -6.14
N ARG A 16 -10.99 13.32 -7.19
CA ARG A 16 -10.81 12.50 -8.37
C ARG A 16 -9.52 12.87 -9.12
N LEU A 17 -9.30 14.16 -9.37
CA LEU A 17 -8.07 14.65 -10.00
C LEU A 17 -6.83 14.27 -9.18
N PHE A 18 -6.91 14.35 -7.86
CA PHE A 18 -5.82 13.92 -6.97
C PHE A 18 -5.50 12.43 -7.11
N ILE A 19 -6.51 11.56 -7.11
CA ILE A 19 -6.30 10.11 -7.28
C ILE A 19 -5.84 9.77 -8.71
N GLU A 20 -6.34 10.45 -9.73
CA GLU A 20 -5.89 10.26 -11.12
C GLU A 20 -4.42 10.68 -11.28
N ALA A 21 -3.99 11.79 -10.66
CA ALA A 21 -2.60 12.20 -10.61
C ALA A 21 -1.70 11.18 -9.89
N LEU A 22 -2.20 10.59 -8.79
CA LEU A 22 -1.54 9.48 -8.09
C LEU A 22 -1.37 8.25 -9.01
N ILE A 23 -2.43 7.82 -9.67
CA ILE A 23 -2.45 6.70 -10.63
C ILE A 23 -1.46 6.91 -11.78
N ALA A 24 -1.33 8.14 -12.26
CA ALA A 24 -0.42 8.49 -13.35
C ALA A 24 1.05 8.28 -12.97
N ARG A 25 1.45 8.72 -11.76
CA ARG A 25 2.84 8.60 -11.27
C ARG A 25 3.17 7.27 -10.60
N SER A 26 2.17 6.50 -10.16
CA SER A 26 2.39 5.23 -9.50
C SER A 26 2.73 4.08 -10.48
N GLY A 27 3.50 3.11 -9.99
CA GLY A 27 3.79 1.85 -10.69
C GLY A 27 2.53 1.00 -10.97
N LEU A 28 2.69 -0.03 -11.80
CA LEU A 28 1.58 -0.85 -12.32
C LEU A 28 0.69 -1.47 -11.23
N ILE A 29 1.32 -1.97 -10.15
CA ILE A 29 0.62 -2.58 -9.01
C ILE A 29 -0.21 -1.53 -8.24
N ASN A 30 0.42 -0.41 -7.87
CA ASN A 30 -0.26 0.71 -7.19
C ASN A 30 -1.42 1.26 -8.03
N ARG A 31 -1.23 1.35 -9.35
CA ARG A 31 -2.27 1.74 -10.31
C ARG A 31 -3.45 0.77 -10.30
N ALA A 32 -3.19 -0.54 -10.30
CA ALA A 32 -4.24 -1.55 -10.24
C ALA A 32 -5.03 -1.45 -8.92
N ILE A 33 -4.33 -1.34 -7.79
CA ILE A 33 -4.95 -1.23 -6.46
C ILE A 33 -5.79 0.05 -6.34
N MET A 34 -5.29 1.18 -6.82
CA MET A 34 -6.06 2.44 -6.82
C MET A 34 -7.28 2.39 -7.72
N ARG A 35 -7.22 1.69 -8.87
CA ARG A 35 -8.40 1.46 -9.72
C ARG A 35 -9.45 0.58 -9.03
N VAL A 36 -9.02 -0.46 -8.33
CA VAL A 36 -9.92 -1.28 -7.50
C VAL A 36 -10.55 -0.42 -6.40
N TYR A 37 -9.74 0.40 -5.71
CA TYR A 37 -10.22 1.30 -4.67
C TYR A 37 -11.27 2.31 -5.18
N LEU A 38 -11.02 2.93 -6.34
CA LEU A 38 -11.98 3.83 -6.99
C LEU A 38 -13.30 3.14 -7.38
N GLY A 39 -13.27 1.83 -7.64
CA GLY A 39 -14.45 1.04 -7.91
C GLY A 39 -15.33 0.77 -6.67
N ILE A 40 -14.82 1.05 -5.47
CA ILE A 40 -15.54 0.79 -4.21
C ILE A 40 -16.33 2.05 -3.80
N ASP A 41 -17.66 1.95 -3.77
CA ASP A 41 -18.52 3.00 -3.19
C ASP A 41 -18.44 2.97 -1.66
N ILE A 42 -17.52 3.73 -1.07
CA ILE A 42 -17.34 3.85 0.39
C ILE A 42 -18.63 4.33 1.07
N ASN A 43 -19.32 5.31 0.47
CA ASN A 43 -20.59 5.79 0.99
C ASN A 43 -21.68 4.71 0.89
N GLY A 44 -21.63 3.88 -0.15
CA GLY A 44 -22.47 2.69 -0.33
C GLY A 44 -22.22 1.64 0.75
N LEU A 45 -20.96 1.37 1.08
CA LEU A 45 -20.57 0.47 2.17
C LEU A 45 -21.11 0.96 3.52
N ASP A 46 -20.98 2.26 3.82
CA ASP A 46 -21.50 2.82 5.07
C ASP A 46 -23.03 2.74 5.15
N ARG A 47 -23.74 3.00 4.04
CA ARG A 47 -25.20 2.79 3.94
C ARG A 47 -25.59 1.34 4.14
N TRP A 48 -24.83 0.41 3.55
CA TRP A 48 -25.06 -1.02 3.68
C TRP A 48 -24.83 -1.49 5.12
N TYR A 49 -23.78 -1.01 5.78
CA TYR A 49 -23.53 -1.27 7.20
C TYR A 49 -24.69 -0.77 8.09
N ALA A 50 -25.22 0.42 7.82
CA ALA A 50 -26.39 0.93 8.53
C ALA A 50 -27.64 0.04 8.34
N TYR A 51 -27.85 -0.49 7.13
CA TYR A 51 -28.92 -1.46 6.84
C TYR A 51 -28.72 -2.80 7.59
N ILE A 52 -27.48 -3.29 7.66
CA ILE A 52 -27.13 -4.50 8.40
C ILE A 52 -27.46 -4.34 9.89
N ASN A 53 -27.15 -3.20 10.48
CA ASN A 53 -27.43 -2.92 11.90
C ASN A 53 -28.93 -2.87 12.21
N ARG A 54 -29.79 -2.56 11.23
CA ARG A 54 -31.25 -2.61 11.36
C ARG A 54 -31.81 -4.03 11.13
N SER A 55 -31.05 -4.89 10.46
CA SER A 55 -31.45 -6.27 10.19
C SER A 55 -31.26 -7.17 11.42
N ARG A 56 -32.11 -8.19 11.59
CA ARG A 56 -32.01 -9.17 12.70
C ARG A 56 -31.90 -10.62 12.19
N GLY A 57 -31.38 -11.51 13.03
CA GLY A 57 -31.30 -12.95 12.78
C GLY A 57 -30.37 -13.35 11.63
N LYS A 58 -30.71 -14.44 10.94
CA LYS A 58 -29.89 -15.05 9.86
C LYS A 58 -29.57 -14.08 8.71
N LYS A 59 -30.49 -13.16 8.39
CA LYS A 59 -30.29 -12.13 7.35
C LYS A 59 -29.15 -11.15 7.71
N ARG A 60 -29.01 -10.79 8.99
CA ARG A 60 -27.90 -9.96 9.46
C ARG A 60 -26.56 -10.66 9.26
N LEU A 61 -26.48 -11.95 9.62
CA LEU A 61 -25.25 -12.73 9.46
C LEU A 61 -24.83 -12.84 8.00
N PHE A 62 -25.76 -13.15 7.09
CA PHE A 62 -25.46 -13.25 5.67
C PHE A 62 -25.00 -11.91 5.06
N ASN A 63 -25.66 -10.82 5.44
CA ASN A 63 -25.24 -9.49 4.99
C ASN A 63 -23.89 -9.08 5.57
N LEU A 64 -23.56 -9.47 6.82
CA LEU A 64 -22.24 -9.26 7.39
C LEU A 64 -21.16 -10.04 6.63
N LEU A 65 -21.42 -11.31 6.31
CA LEU A 65 -20.47 -12.17 5.59
C LEU A 65 -20.13 -11.64 4.20
N THR A 66 -21.09 -11.00 3.54
CA THR A 66 -20.88 -10.38 2.22
C THR A 66 -20.29 -8.97 2.30
N TYR A 67 -20.61 -8.22 3.35
CA TYR A 67 -20.07 -6.89 3.61
C TYR A 67 -18.58 -6.90 4.00
N TRP A 68 -18.19 -7.80 4.91
CA TRP A 68 -16.85 -7.81 5.49
C TRP A 68 -15.71 -7.91 4.47
N PRO A 69 -15.76 -8.83 3.47
CA PRO A 69 -14.69 -8.95 2.47
C PRO A 69 -14.47 -7.66 1.69
N ILE A 70 -15.55 -6.98 1.29
CA ILE A 70 -15.46 -5.74 0.52
C ILE A 70 -14.91 -4.61 1.41
N ARG A 71 -15.35 -4.53 2.66
CA ARG A 71 -14.82 -3.55 3.62
C ARG A 71 -13.35 -3.79 3.94
N VAL A 72 -12.93 -5.05 4.10
CA VAL A 72 -11.53 -5.41 4.30
C VAL A 72 -10.71 -5.03 3.08
N LEU A 73 -11.18 -5.33 1.87
CA LEU A 73 -10.50 -4.97 0.63
C LEU A 73 -10.31 -3.45 0.51
N GLU A 74 -11.35 -2.67 0.82
CA GLU A 74 -11.27 -1.20 0.86
C GLU A 74 -10.20 -0.73 1.84
N ARG A 75 -10.22 -1.22 3.08
CA ARG A 75 -9.29 -0.81 4.13
C ARG A 75 -7.85 -1.23 3.84
N VAL A 76 -7.63 -2.45 3.36
CA VAL A 76 -6.29 -2.93 2.98
C VAL A 76 -5.74 -2.12 1.83
N SER A 77 -6.56 -1.84 0.81
CA SER A 77 -6.16 -1.01 -0.34
C SER A 77 -5.82 0.42 0.11
N ALA A 78 -6.64 1.01 0.98
CA ALA A 78 -6.40 2.35 1.51
C ALA A 78 -5.13 2.43 2.35
N VAL A 79 -4.88 1.46 3.23
CA VAL A 79 -3.67 1.41 4.06
C VAL A 79 -2.42 1.17 3.23
N TYR A 80 -2.50 0.29 2.22
CA TYR A 80 -1.38 0.01 1.32
C TYR A 80 -1.00 1.25 0.51
N VAL A 81 -1.96 1.83 -0.21
CA VAL A 81 -1.72 3.03 -1.03
C VAL A 81 -1.33 4.18 -0.12
N GLY A 82 -2.13 4.48 0.91
CA GLY A 82 -1.92 5.59 1.82
C GLY A 82 -0.55 5.58 2.48
N GLY A 83 -0.11 4.45 3.04
CA GLY A 83 1.20 4.37 3.65
C GLY A 83 2.38 4.41 2.68
N SER A 84 2.12 4.29 1.37
CA SER A 84 3.09 4.48 0.29
C SER A 84 3.19 5.94 -0.21
N LEU A 85 2.36 6.85 0.31
CA LEU A 85 2.32 8.26 -0.09
C LEU A 85 3.22 9.15 0.78
N THR A 86 3.51 10.36 0.30
CA THR A 86 4.17 11.39 1.11
C THR A 86 3.28 11.88 2.26
N SER A 87 3.84 12.56 3.26
CA SER A 87 3.06 13.03 4.42
C SER A 87 1.89 13.96 4.03
N ALA A 88 2.12 14.90 3.10
CA ALA A 88 1.07 15.80 2.60
C ALA A 88 -0.04 15.05 1.83
N GLU A 89 0.35 14.03 1.06
CA GLU A 89 -0.59 13.18 0.33
C GLU A 89 -1.33 12.21 1.25
N GLN A 90 -0.70 11.72 2.31
CA GLN A 90 -1.35 10.92 3.35
C GLN A 90 -2.46 11.69 4.04
N SER A 91 -2.25 12.99 4.29
CA SER A 91 -3.30 13.86 4.85
C SER A 91 -4.51 13.96 3.90
N THR A 92 -4.25 14.23 2.61
CA THR A 92 -5.31 14.37 1.60
C THR A 92 -6.02 13.04 1.34
N PHE A 93 -5.26 11.95 1.17
CA PHE A 93 -5.79 10.61 0.94
C PHE A 93 -6.50 10.05 2.18
N GLY A 94 -5.98 10.33 3.37
CA GLY A 94 -6.61 9.97 4.65
C GLY A 94 -7.97 10.63 4.82
N ARG A 95 -8.11 11.90 4.41
CA ARG A 95 -9.41 12.58 4.37
C ARG A 95 -10.40 11.85 3.46
N ILE A 96 -9.98 11.48 2.25
CA ILE A 96 -10.80 10.75 1.27
C ILE A 96 -11.21 9.37 1.83
N ALA A 97 -10.26 8.63 2.39
CA ALA A 97 -10.48 7.29 2.95
C ALA A 97 -11.16 7.28 4.33
N ARG A 98 -11.33 8.46 4.95
CA ARG A 98 -11.77 8.62 6.35
C ARG A 98 -10.89 7.84 7.33
N ILE A 99 -9.58 7.91 7.13
CA ILE A 99 -8.55 7.31 7.98
C ILE A 99 -7.57 8.43 8.34
N GLU A 100 -7.25 8.58 9.63
CA GLU A 100 -6.23 9.54 10.05
C GLU A 100 -4.88 9.21 9.38
N ASP A 101 -4.16 10.24 8.96
CA ASP A 101 -2.89 10.15 8.24
C ASP A 101 -1.84 9.28 8.97
N TYR A 102 -1.66 9.47 10.28
CA TYR A 102 -0.73 8.65 11.06
C TYR A 102 -1.20 7.18 11.17
N LYS A 103 -2.51 6.90 11.08
CA LYS A 103 -3.04 5.53 11.07
C LYS A 103 -2.73 4.83 9.75
N LEU A 104 -2.76 5.56 8.62
CA LEU A 104 -2.32 5.02 7.34
C LEU A 104 -0.86 4.58 7.40
N SER A 105 0.04 5.44 7.89
CA SER A 105 1.45 5.09 8.05
C SER A 105 1.64 3.94 9.05
N ARG A 106 0.93 3.96 10.19
CA ARG A 106 1.03 2.93 11.23
C ARG A 106 0.62 1.56 10.72
N TYR A 107 -0.59 1.46 10.14
CA TYR A 107 -1.09 0.17 9.67
C TYR A 107 -0.31 -0.33 8.48
N ASN A 108 0.22 0.57 7.65
CA ASN A 108 1.08 0.18 6.55
C ASN A 108 2.37 -0.45 7.07
N SER A 109 3.09 0.23 7.96
CA SER A 109 4.31 -0.32 8.56
C SER A 109 4.04 -1.56 9.41
N ALA A 110 2.91 -1.64 10.12
CA ALA A 110 2.54 -2.83 10.89
C ALA A 110 2.27 -4.04 9.99
N VAL A 111 1.45 -3.88 8.94
CA VAL A 111 1.04 -5.00 8.08
C VAL A 111 2.14 -5.34 7.08
N PHE A 112 2.57 -4.37 6.29
CA PHE A 112 3.54 -4.61 5.22
C PHE A 112 4.97 -4.69 5.75
N GLY A 113 5.31 -3.97 6.81
CA GLY A 113 6.59 -4.13 7.50
C GLY A 113 6.69 -5.48 8.22
N ALA A 114 5.62 -5.96 8.87
CA ALA A 114 5.62 -7.31 9.44
C ALA A 114 5.62 -8.40 8.37
N ILE A 115 4.91 -8.24 7.24
CA ILE A 115 5.00 -9.18 6.11
C ILE A 115 6.42 -9.18 5.53
N THR A 116 7.04 -8.01 5.35
CA THR A 116 8.43 -7.90 4.86
C THR A 116 9.40 -8.55 5.84
N GLY A 117 9.21 -8.32 7.15
CA GLY A 117 9.98 -8.97 8.21
C GLY A 117 9.76 -10.49 8.23
N MET A 118 8.52 -10.96 8.12
CA MET A 118 8.21 -12.39 8.05
C MET A 118 8.86 -13.03 6.82
N LEU A 119 8.65 -12.46 5.62
CA LEU A 119 9.30 -12.93 4.39
C LEU A 119 10.82 -12.88 4.49
N PHE A 120 11.38 -11.93 5.23
CA PHE A 120 12.81 -11.85 5.49
C PHE A 120 13.31 -12.92 6.45
N PHE A 121 12.62 -13.16 7.57
CA PHE A 121 13.03 -14.17 8.55
C PHE A 121 12.75 -15.59 8.07
N THR A 122 11.67 -15.83 7.33
CA THR A 122 11.41 -17.12 6.66
C THR A 122 12.24 -17.28 5.38
N GLY A 123 12.56 -16.17 4.71
CA GLY A 123 13.50 -16.11 3.59
C GLY A 123 14.97 -16.23 4.03
N GLY A 124 15.29 -15.96 5.29
CA GLY A 124 16.61 -16.15 5.90
C GLY A 124 17.02 -17.63 5.86
N ASP A 125 16.09 -18.52 6.21
CA ASP A 125 16.22 -19.97 6.03
C ASP A 125 16.33 -20.35 4.54
N PHE A 126 15.68 -19.61 3.64
CA PHE A 126 15.79 -19.79 2.18
C PHE A 126 17.15 -19.35 1.62
N THR A 127 17.76 -18.28 2.14
CA THR A 127 19.13 -17.86 1.77
C THR A 127 20.20 -18.79 2.35
N LEU A 128 20.00 -19.31 3.56
CA LEU A 128 20.84 -20.36 4.14
C LEU A 128 20.72 -21.65 3.31
N TRP A 129 19.51 -22.06 2.93
CA TRP A 129 19.26 -23.18 2.02
C TRP A 129 19.87 -22.98 0.62
N LEU A 130 19.76 -21.78 0.03
CA LEU A 130 20.41 -21.40 -1.22
C LEU A 130 21.94 -21.44 -1.11
N SER A 131 22.51 -21.05 0.03
CA SER A 131 23.96 -21.13 0.27
C SER A 131 24.46 -22.57 0.36
N THR A 132 23.64 -23.49 0.90
CA THR A 132 23.93 -24.93 0.94
C THR A 132 23.88 -25.56 -0.45
N ILE A 133 22.99 -25.10 -1.34
CA ILE A 133 22.93 -25.54 -2.74
C ILE A 133 24.05 -24.88 -3.59
N ALA A 134 24.40 -23.63 -3.31
CA ALA A 134 25.45 -22.88 -4.01
C ALA A 134 26.87 -23.36 -3.68
N GLY A 135 27.07 -24.19 -2.65
CA GLY A 135 28.32 -24.92 -2.44
C GLY A 135 28.70 -25.84 -3.61
N VAL A 136 27.80 -26.04 -4.58
CA VAL A 136 28.02 -26.80 -5.82
C VAL A 136 28.38 -25.90 -7.01
N LEU A 137 28.25 -24.56 -6.92
CA LEU A 137 28.49 -23.63 -8.03
C LEU A 137 29.26 -22.37 -7.54
N ASP A 138 30.59 -22.38 -7.70
CA ASP A 138 31.53 -21.30 -7.35
C ASP A 138 31.26 -19.96 -8.09
N THR A 139 30.41 -19.07 -7.56
CA THR A 139 30.18 -17.73 -8.14
C THR A 139 29.66 -16.67 -7.12
N PRO A 140 29.64 -15.35 -7.45
CA PRO A 140 29.52 -14.18 -6.53
C PRO A 140 28.16 -13.98 -5.83
N LEU A 141 27.51 -15.08 -5.47
CA LEU A 141 26.29 -15.10 -4.67
C LEU A 141 26.50 -14.49 -3.27
N SER A 142 27.69 -14.58 -2.67
CA SER A 142 27.92 -14.06 -1.33
C SER A 142 27.70 -12.55 -1.23
N LEU A 143 28.19 -11.78 -2.20
CA LEU A 143 28.06 -10.31 -2.22
C LEU A 143 26.63 -9.87 -2.53
N THR A 144 25.93 -10.61 -3.39
CA THR A 144 24.51 -10.38 -3.72
C THR A 144 23.62 -10.69 -2.51
N THR A 145 23.87 -11.79 -1.82
CA THR A 145 23.17 -12.18 -0.59
C THR A 145 23.40 -11.16 0.52
N VAL A 146 24.63 -10.68 0.73
CA VAL A 146 24.95 -9.64 1.72
C VAL A 146 24.26 -8.32 1.39
N LEU A 147 24.24 -7.90 0.12
CA LEU A 147 23.53 -6.69 -0.30
C LEU A 147 22.03 -6.80 -0.07
N LEU A 148 21.41 -7.89 -0.51
CA LEU A 148 19.97 -8.14 -0.30
C LEU A 148 19.62 -8.20 1.19
N TYR A 149 20.44 -8.86 1.99
CA TYR A 149 20.28 -8.93 3.44
C TYR A 149 20.34 -7.55 4.09
N THR A 150 21.34 -6.74 3.71
CA THR A 150 21.51 -5.38 4.24
C THR A 150 20.36 -4.46 3.87
N MET A 151 19.90 -4.51 2.60
CA MET A 151 18.75 -3.71 2.15
C MET A 151 17.46 -4.11 2.88
N CYS A 152 17.24 -5.40 3.12
CA CYS A 152 16.09 -5.90 3.87
C CYS A 152 16.15 -5.52 5.36
N ALA A 153 17.30 -5.66 6.01
CA ALA A 153 17.50 -5.28 7.41
C ALA A 153 17.24 -3.77 7.62
N ILE A 154 17.73 -2.92 6.70
CA ILE A 154 17.43 -1.49 6.70
C ILE A 154 15.93 -1.26 6.52
N SER A 155 15.26 -1.96 5.61
CA SER A 155 13.81 -1.83 5.40
C SER A 155 13.01 -2.16 6.66
N VAL A 156 13.28 -3.30 7.29
CA VAL A 156 12.60 -3.73 8.53
C VAL A 156 12.89 -2.73 9.66
N GLY A 157 14.11 -2.21 9.74
CA GLY A 157 14.49 -1.18 10.69
C GLY A 157 13.68 0.11 10.51
N VAL A 158 13.55 0.61 9.28
CA VAL A 158 12.76 1.82 9.00
C VAL A 158 11.27 1.60 9.24
N ASP A 159 10.72 0.44 8.86
CA ASP A 159 9.31 0.13 9.14
C ASP A 159 9.03 0.00 10.64
N THR A 160 9.95 -0.60 11.40
CA THR A 160 9.86 -0.68 12.86
C THR A 160 9.95 0.70 13.50
N TRP A 161 10.87 1.54 13.04
CA TRP A 161 10.98 2.92 13.50
C TRP A 161 9.70 3.72 13.21
N ARG A 162 9.17 3.64 11.98
CA ARG A 162 7.89 4.29 11.61
C ARG A 162 6.74 3.80 12.48
N LEU A 163 6.69 2.50 12.78
CA LEU A 163 5.68 1.94 13.67
C LEU A 163 5.79 2.56 15.07
N ILE A 164 6.98 2.55 15.67
CA ILE A 164 7.24 3.10 17.01
C ILE A 164 6.95 4.61 17.04
N ASP A 165 7.44 5.38 16.06
CA ASP A 165 7.25 6.83 16.03
C ASP A 165 5.78 7.20 15.77
N SER A 166 5.06 6.43 14.95
CA SER A 166 3.61 6.61 14.78
C SER A 166 2.83 6.37 16.08
N PHE A 167 3.31 5.48 16.97
CA PHE A 167 2.73 5.25 18.29
C PHE A 167 3.08 6.39 19.26
N ALA A 168 4.34 6.81 19.28
CA ALA A 168 4.84 7.80 20.23
C ALA A 168 4.40 9.24 19.88
N ARG A 169 4.47 9.62 18.60
CA ARG A 169 4.30 11.02 18.14
C ARG A 169 3.04 11.25 17.32
N ARG A 170 2.31 10.19 16.94
CA ARG A 170 1.10 10.25 16.08
C ARG A 170 1.33 11.05 14.79
N ARG A 171 2.51 10.88 14.17
CA ARG A 171 2.88 11.58 12.93
C ARG A 171 2.78 10.66 11.71
N ALA A 172 2.49 11.29 10.57
CA ALA A 172 2.49 10.67 9.25
C ALA A 172 3.90 10.73 8.65
N HIS A 173 4.53 9.58 8.42
CA HIS A 173 5.88 9.48 7.88
C HIS A 173 5.86 9.00 6.43
N MET A 174 6.73 9.60 5.60
CA MET A 174 7.03 9.09 4.27
C MET A 174 7.51 7.63 4.38
N PRO A 175 7.11 6.77 3.43
CA PRO A 175 7.70 5.45 3.29
C PRO A 175 9.12 5.56 2.77
N PHE A 176 10.09 5.40 3.67
CA PHE A 176 11.39 4.86 3.30
C PHE A 176 11.37 3.38 3.65
N GLY A 177 11.49 2.50 2.66
CA GLY A 177 11.42 1.05 2.83
C GLY A 177 11.62 0.35 1.48
N PHE A 178 12.13 -0.88 1.50
CA PHE A 178 12.49 -1.65 0.30
C PHE A 178 11.27 -1.99 -0.57
N PHE A 179 10.12 -2.31 0.03
CA PHE A 179 8.88 -2.58 -0.72
C PHE A 179 8.36 -1.34 -1.48
N PRO A 180 8.21 -0.16 -0.83
CA PRO A 180 7.93 1.10 -1.54
C PRO A 180 8.98 1.44 -2.60
N LEU A 181 10.28 1.19 -2.35
CA LEU A 181 11.38 1.42 -3.30
C LEU A 181 11.34 0.49 -4.51
N ILE A 182 11.04 -0.80 -4.33
CA ILE A 182 10.90 -1.77 -5.42
C ILE A 182 9.67 -1.46 -6.26
N ILE A 183 8.54 -1.12 -5.62
CA ILE A 183 7.28 -0.91 -6.34
C ILE A 183 7.28 0.46 -7.04
N ASN A 184 7.84 1.50 -6.41
CA ASN A 184 8.10 2.80 -7.05
C ASN A 184 9.44 2.86 -7.80
N SER A 185 10.18 1.75 -7.91
CA SER A 185 11.46 1.73 -8.66
C SER A 185 11.24 2.16 -10.09
N THR A 186 10.14 1.73 -10.71
CA THR A 186 9.75 2.13 -12.07
C THR A 186 9.47 3.63 -12.18
N THR A 187 8.89 4.25 -11.14
CA THR A 187 8.67 5.70 -11.07
C THR A 187 9.97 6.46 -10.83
N LEU A 188 10.83 5.96 -9.94
CA LEU A 188 12.15 6.53 -9.65
C LEU A 188 13.06 6.46 -10.88
N ILE A 189 13.09 5.33 -11.58
CA ILE A 189 13.84 5.15 -12.84
C ILE A 189 13.31 6.10 -13.92
N LYS A 190 11.99 6.30 -14.03
CA LYS A 190 11.42 7.29 -14.97
C LYS A 190 11.85 8.71 -14.63
N GLN A 191 11.76 9.12 -13.36
CA GLN A 191 12.20 10.44 -12.92
C GLN A 191 13.70 10.64 -13.13
N TRP A 192 14.51 9.61 -12.87
CA TRP A 192 15.95 9.66 -13.06
C TRP A 192 16.32 9.72 -14.54
N THR A 193 15.65 8.95 -15.40
CA THR A 193 15.88 9.01 -16.86
C THR A 193 15.43 10.33 -17.46
N GLU A 194 14.33 10.93 -16.99
CA GLU A 194 13.91 12.28 -17.37
C GLU A 194 14.90 13.36 -16.90
N LEU A 195 15.42 13.25 -15.67
CA LEU A 195 16.45 14.15 -15.14
C LEU A 195 17.76 14.07 -15.95
N VAL A 196 18.23 12.87 -16.28
CA VAL A 196 19.43 12.66 -17.11
C VAL A 196 19.20 13.20 -18.52
N ARG A 197 18.02 12.97 -19.11
CA ARG A 197 17.65 13.47 -20.44
C ARG A 197 17.58 15.00 -20.49
N ASN A 198 17.14 15.65 -19.41
CA ASN A 198 17.06 17.11 -19.32
C ASN A 198 18.40 17.77 -18.98
N ARG A 199 19.36 17.05 -18.38
CA ARG A 199 20.73 17.54 -18.17
C ARG A 199 21.67 17.30 -19.36
N GLY A 200 21.27 16.43 -20.30
CA GLY A 200 22.00 16.17 -21.55
C GLY A 200 21.59 17.07 -22.72
N LYS A 201 20.74 18.06 -22.48
CA LYS A 201 20.42 19.16 -23.40
C LYS A 201 20.94 20.46 -22.81
#